data_AF-A0AAV4NG84-F1
#
_entry.id   AF-A0AAV4NG84-F1
#
_cell.length_a   1.000
_cell.length_b   1.000
_cell.length_c   1.000
_cell.angle_alpha   90.00
_cell.angle_beta   90.00
_cell.angle_gamma   90.00
#
_symmetry.space_group_name_H-M   'P 1'
#
loop_
_entity.id
_entity.type
_entity.pdbx_description
1 polymer ?
#
loop_
_entity_poly.entity_id
_entity_poly.type
_entity_poly.pdbx_seq_one_letter_code
_entity_poly.pdbx_strand_id
1 'polypeptide(L)'
;MPPISLYQYCLDQIIELIKTEHWSQKIENPFSRLPSRIVELLVEVCGTSEKFSEFSYFRMLLSSGKLRKLKLSFPVIFTDKCMVFPRMLTEKGCLNINVLELDRNFINDESEWLESLLEKLPLLESLSVRTIFNPQALKNCKGLKSVKIIQMSWDTKKCENFLSEAADTLSHLKDLEEFDVFQRRTQILDFLQVIKLLNNHPKLASLRFTDSSRAAHNIYVNNTVKHFLNMVYGNAAGHPVQVPSS
;
A
#
# COMPACT_ATOMS: atom_id res chain seq x y z
N MET A 1 -4.15 2.91 -39.48
CA MET A 1 -4.59 2.79 -38.07
C MET A 1 -5.54 1.61 -37.98
N PRO A 2 -5.38 0.69 -37.01
CA PRO A 2 -6.35 -0.39 -36.83
C PRO A 2 -7.73 0.20 -36.48
N PRO A 3 -8.84 -0.43 -36.92
CA PRO A 3 -10.18 0.06 -36.60
C PRO A 3 -10.41 0.03 -35.10
N ILE A 4 -10.94 1.13 -34.56
CA ILE A 4 -11.32 1.23 -33.15
C ILE A 4 -12.43 0.21 -32.90
N SER A 5 -12.26 -0.63 -31.88
CA SER A 5 -13.32 -1.58 -31.50
C SER A 5 -14.55 -0.81 -31.01
N LEU A 6 -15.75 -1.39 -31.20
CA LEU A 6 -16.99 -0.79 -30.66
C LEU A 6 -16.86 -0.52 -29.15
N TYR A 7 -16.18 -1.40 -28.42
CA TYR A 7 -15.90 -1.24 -27.00
C TYR A 7 -15.12 0.04 -26.69
N GLN A 8 -14.01 0.27 -27.41
CA GLN A 8 -13.20 1.47 -27.24
C GLN A 8 -13.98 2.72 -27.61
N TYR A 9 -14.73 2.70 -28.71
CA TYR A 9 -15.59 3.82 -29.09
C TYR A 9 -16.62 4.15 -28.01
N CYS A 10 -17.27 3.15 -27.41
CA CYS A 10 -18.22 3.37 -26.32
C CYS A 10 -17.55 3.98 -25.07
N LEU A 11 -16.34 3.54 -24.71
CA LEU A 11 -15.59 4.15 -23.62
C LEU A 11 -15.27 5.61 -23.92
N ASP A 12 -14.80 5.90 -25.12
CA ASP A 12 -14.48 7.26 -25.54
C ASP A 12 -15.73 8.17 -25.46
N GLN A 13 -16.89 7.68 -25.90
CA GLN A 13 -18.16 8.42 -25.77
C GLN A 13 -18.56 8.66 -24.31
N ILE A 14 -18.43 7.65 -23.43
CA ILE A 14 -18.70 7.83 -21.99
C ILE A 14 -17.79 8.89 -21.41
N ILE A 15 -16.51 8.85 -21.77
CA ILE A 15 -15.50 9.79 -21.32
C ILE A 15 -15.84 11.22 -21.77
N GLU A 16 -16.25 11.44 -23.01
CA GLU A 16 -16.71 12.76 -23.47
C GLU A 16 -17.95 13.26 -22.70
N LEU A 17 -18.87 12.36 -22.35
CA LEU A 17 -20.03 12.70 -21.52
C LEU A 17 -19.63 13.03 -20.06
N ILE A 18 -18.56 12.41 -19.53
CA ILE A 18 -17.99 12.79 -18.23
C ILE A 18 -17.43 14.22 -18.31
N LYS A 19 -16.67 14.54 -19.37
CA LYS A 19 -16.06 15.87 -19.56
C LYS A 19 -17.08 16.99 -19.64
N THR A 20 -18.18 16.74 -20.34
CA THR A 20 -19.26 17.72 -20.52
C THR A 20 -20.16 17.84 -19.29
N GLU A 21 -19.77 17.21 -18.17
CA GLU A 21 -20.53 17.16 -16.92
C GLU A 21 -21.99 16.75 -17.12
N HIS A 22 -22.26 15.92 -18.14
CA HIS A 22 -23.62 15.58 -18.57
C HIS A 22 -24.48 14.99 -17.43
N TRP A 23 -23.83 14.40 -16.43
CA TRP A 23 -24.47 13.77 -15.27
C TRP A 23 -24.32 14.53 -13.95
N SER A 24 -23.69 15.72 -13.92
CA SER A 24 -23.38 16.43 -12.66
C SER A 24 -24.61 16.85 -11.85
N GLN A 25 -25.77 17.00 -12.51
CA GLN A 25 -27.04 17.37 -11.89
C GLN A 25 -27.96 16.18 -11.56
N LYS A 26 -27.55 14.94 -11.84
CA LYS A 26 -28.40 13.78 -11.58
C LYS A 26 -28.43 13.42 -10.10
N ILE A 27 -29.63 13.10 -9.61
CA ILE A 27 -29.86 12.66 -8.23
C ILE A 27 -29.14 11.34 -7.95
N GLU A 28 -29.15 10.41 -8.92
CA GLU A 28 -28.46 9.13 -8.82
C GLU A 28 -27.17 9.12 -9.65
N ASN A 29 -26.11 8.59 -9.06
CA ASN A 29 -24.83 8.38 -9.73
C ASN A 29 -24.96 7.24 -10.77
N PRO A 30 -24.83 7.49 -12.09
CA PRO A 30 -25.00 6.49 -13.14
C PRO A 30 -23.95 5.37 -13.07
N PHE A 31 -22.77 5.65 -12.52
CA PHE A 31 -21.68 4.67 -12.40
C PHE A 31 -21.94 3.65 -11.27
N SER A 32 -22.87 3.94 -10.36
CA SER A 32 -23.24 3.02 -9.27
C SER A 32 -23.90 1.72 -9.75
N ARG A 33 -24.40 1.68 -10.98
CA ARG A 33 -25.00 0.47 -11.59
C ARG A 33 -24.03 -0.29 -12.49
N LEU A 34 -22.85 0.26 -12.76
CA LEU A 34 -21.86 -0.39 -13.60
C LEU A 34 -21.08 -1.47 -12.84
N PRO A 35 -20.55 -2.49 -13.54
CA PRO A 35 -19.55 -3.39 -12.98
C PRO A 35 -18.30 -2.64 -12.51
N SER A 36 -17.68 -3.07 -11.41
CA SER A 36 -16.46 -2.46 -10.85
C SER A 36 -15.36 -2.31 -11.89
N ARG A 37 -15.13 -3.37 -12.69
CA ARG A 37 -14.12 -3.40 -13.75
C ARG A 37 -14.27 -2.26 -14.77
N ILE A 38 -15.49 -1.86 -15.08
CA ILE A 38 -15.75 -0.76 -16.04
C ILE A 38 -15.43 0.58 -15.38
N VAL A 39 -15.85 0.77 -14.13
CA VAL A 39 -15.55 2.00 -13.37
C VAL A 39 -14.04 2.15 -13.17
N GLU A 40 -13.35 1.07 -12.82
CA GLU A 40 -11.89 1.04 -12.66
C GLU A 40 -11.17 1.39 -13.97
N LEU A 41 -11.62 0.86 -15.10
CA LEU A 41 -11.07 1.20 -16.41
C LEU A 41 -11.30 2.69 -16.74
N LEU A 42 -12.48 3.23 -16.46
CA LEU A 42 -12.75 4.66 -16.65
C LEU A 42 -11.86 5.52 -15.75
N VAL A 43 -11.67 5.14 -14.48
CA VAL A 43 -10.75 5.84 -13.57
C VAL A 43 -9.31 5.74 -14.06
N GLU A 44 -8.88 4.60 -14.58
CA GLU A 44 -7.53 4.45 -15.13
C GLU A 44 -7.34 5.33 -16.38
N VAL A 45 -8.27 5.31 -17.33
CA VAL A 45 -8.17 6.12 -18.56
C VAL A 45 -8.22 7.62 -18.24
N CYS A 46 -9.13 8.05 -17.36
CA CYS A 46 -9.17 9.44 -16.90
C CYS A 46 -7.89 9.77 -16.11
N GLY A 47 -7.48 8.90 -15.19
CA GLY A 47 -6.34 9.09 -14.31
C GLY A 47 -4.99 9.04 -15.03
N THR A 48 -4.98 8.62 -16.29
CA THR A 48 -3.76 8.48 -17.12
C THR A 48 -3.63 9.45 -18.29
N SER A 49 -4.56 10.38 -18.47
CA SER A 49 -4.47 11.35 -19.57
C SER A 49 -4.39 12.78 -19.04
N GLU A 50 -3.40 13.52 -19.55
CA GLU A 50 -3.18 14.95 -19.26
C GLU A 50 -4.43 15.81 -19.56
N LYS A 51 -5.30 15.33 -20.46
CA LYS A 51 -6.57 15.99 -20.81
C LYS A 51 -7.66 15.87 -19.73
N PHE A 52 -7.43 15.08 -18.68
CA PHE A 52 -8.34 14.88 -17.55
C PHE A 52 -7.73 15.39 -16.25
N SER A 53 -7.04 16.52 -16.31
CA SER A 53 -6.47 17.15 -15.12
C SER A 53 -7.52 17.70 -14.15
N GLU A 54 -8.76 17.91 -14.60
CA GLU A 54 -9.83 18.41 -13.73
C GLU A 54 -10.43 17.31 -12.86
N PHE A 55 -10.34 17.54 -11.56
CA PHE A 55 -10.79 16.60 -10.54
C PHE A 55 -12.32 16.35 -10.56
N SER A 56 -13.12 17.32 -11.03
CA SER A 56 -14.58 17.19 -11.14
C SER A 56 -14.99 15.96 -11.96
N TYR A 57 -14.18 15.55 -12.94
CA TYR A 57 -14.43 14.37 -13.77
C TYR A 57 -14.35 13.06 -12.99
N PHE A 58 -13.54 13.00 -11.93
CA PHE A 58 -13.38 11.80 -11.11
C PHE A 58 -14.48 11.67 -10.05
N ARG A 59 -15.12 12.77 -9.66
CA ARG A 59 -16.06 12.81 -8.54
C ARG A 59 -17.13 11.74 -8.62
N MET A 60 -17.75 11.58 -9.79
CA MET A 60 -18.81 10.59 -9.99
C MET A 60 -18.28 9.15 -10.07
N LEU A 61 -17.07 8.96 -10.58
CA LEU A 61 -16.44 7.63 -10.61
C LEU A 61 -16.04 7.19 -9.19
N LEU A 62 -15.42 8.08 -8.41
CA LEU A 62 -14.98 7.84 -7.04
C LEU A 62 -16.17 7.59 -6.09
N SER A 63 -17.27 8.33 -6.27
CA SER A 63 -18.49 8.17 -5.46
C SER A 63 -19.41 7.03 -5.93
N SER A 64 -19.02 6.24 -6.94
CA SER A 64 -19.85 5.15 -7.48
C SER A 64 -20.08 4.00 -6.49
N GLY A 65 -19.21 3.85 -5.48
CA GLY A 65 -19.21 2.71 -4.56
C GLY A 65 -18.73 1.40 -5.19
N LYS A 66 -18.20 1.45 -6.42
CA LYS A 66 -17.79 0.28 -7.21
C LYS A 66 -16.28 0.08 -7.28
N LEU A 67 -15.49 1.04 -6.83
CA LEU A 67 -14.03 0.94 -6.90
C LEU A 67 -13.49 -0.07 -5.89
N ARG A 68 -12.73 -1.05 -6.40
CA ARG A 68 -11.87 -1.91 -5.59
C ARG A 68 -10.40 -1.61 -5.83
N LYS A 69 -10.04 -1.26 -7.07
CA LYS A 69 -8.71 -0.76 -7.43
C LYS A 69 -8.71 0.74 -7.71
N LEU A 70 -7.81 1.47 -7.08
CA LEU A 70 -7.52 2.86 -7.39
C LEU A 70 -6.05 3.01 -7.75
N LYS A 71 -5.78 3.39 -9.01
CA LYS A 71 -4.44 3.68 -9.52
C LYS A 71 -4.39 5.11 -10.03
N LEU A 72 -3.48 5.90 -9.49
CA LEU A 72 -3.29 7.30 -9.83
C LEU A 72 -1.83 7.54 -10.19
N SER A 73 -1.59 7.90 -11.46
CA SER A 73 -0.23 7.98 -12.03
C SER A 73 0.17 9.38 -12.50
N PHE A 74 -0.77 10.32 -12.52
CA PHE A 74 -0.56 11.65 -13.09
C PHE A 74 -0.57 12.72 -12.00
N PRO A 75 0.13 13.85 -12.23
CA PRO A 75 -0.14 15.04 -11.46
C PRO A 75 -1.56 15.47 -11.81
N VAL A 76 -2.55 15.00 -11.05
CA VAL A 76 -3.78 15.79 -10.90
C VAL A 76 -3.24 17.14 -10.42
N ILE A 77 -3.36 18.18 -11.25
CA ILE A 77 -2.79 19.48 -10.92
C ILE A 77 -3.61 19.96 -9.73
N PHE A 78 -3.07 19.72 -8.55
CA PHE A 78 -3.74 20.05 -7.32
C PHE A 78 -3.58 21.56 -7.09
N THR A 79 -4.35 22.37 -7.82
CA THR A 79 -4.50 23.80 -7.52
C THR A 79 -5.07 23.96 -6.10
N ASP A 80 -4.98 25.13 -5.48
CA ASP A 80 -5.36 25.37 -4.06
C ASP A 80 -6.78 24.88 -3.64
N LYS A 81 -7.63 24.46 -4.59
CA LYS A 81 -8.91 23.75 -4.37
C LYS A 81 -8.78 22.28 -3.93
N CYS A 82 -7.59 21.79 -3.58
CA CYS A 82 -7.30 20.35 -3.54
C CYS A 82 -7.45 19.60 -2.23
N MET A 83 -7.98 20.27 -1.21
CA MET A 83 -8.51 19.57 -0.02
C MET A 83 -9.75 18.72 -0.34
N VAL A 84 -10.40 18.91 -1.49
CA VAL A 84 -11.58 18.12 -1.89
C VAL A 84 -11.18 16.70 -2.27
N PHE A 85 -10.01 16.49 -2.88
CA PHE A 85 -9.59 15.17 -3.36
C PHE A 85 -9.41 14.16 -2.22
N PRO A 86 -8.60 14.44 -1.18
CA PRO A 86 -8.48 13.50 -0.07
C PRO A 86 -9.80 13.31 0.68
N ARG A 87 -10.60 14.36 0.85
CA ARG A 87 -11.94 14.26 1.46
C ARG A 87 -12.82 13.26 0.70
N MET A 88 -12.81 13.32 -0.63
CA MET A 88 -13.56 12.40 -1.47
C MET A 88 -13.06 10.96 -1.43
N LEU A 89 -11.75 10.74 -1.34
CA LEU A 89 -11.22 9.39 -1.12
C LEU A 89 -11.64 8.82 0.25
N THR A 90 -11.96 9.68 1.21
CA THR A 90 -12.51 9.24 2.49
C THR A 90 -14.05 9.12 2.51
N GLU A 91 -14.73 9.41 1.40
CA GLU A 91 -16.17 9.19 1.27
C GLU A 91 -16.50 7.71 1.10
N LYS A 92 -17.76 7.35 1.40
CA LYS A 92 -18.25 5.96 1.37
C LYS A 92 -17.96 5.22 0.05
N GLY A 93 -17.84 5.94 -1.06
CA GLY A 93 -17.59 5.37 -2.39
C GLY A 93 -16.25 4.64 -2.51
N CYS A 94 -15.25 5.02 -1.71
CA CYS A 94 -13.87 4.53 -1.79
C CYS A 94 -13.51 3.54 -0.66
N LEU A 95 -14.41 3.27 0.29
CA LEU A 95 -14.12 2.39 1.44
C LEU A 95 -13.96 0.91 1.07
N ASN A 96 -14.36 0.53 -0.14
CA ASN A 96 -14.25 -0.82 -0.67
C ASN A 96 -12.95 -1.07 -1.45
N ILE A 97 -12.03 -0.11 -1.45
CA ILE A 97 -10.73 -0.25 -2.10
C ILE A 97 -9.91 -1.34 -1.41
N ASN A 98 -9.45 -2.32 -2.19
CA ASN A 98 -8.50 -3.33 -1.78
C ASN A 98 -7.12 -3.18 -2.44
N VAL A 99 -7.01 -2.39 -3.51
CA VAL A 99 -5.72 -2.06 -4.14
C VAL A 99 -5.59 -0.55 -4.31
N LEU A 100 -4.57 0.04 -3.68
CA LEU A 100 -4.25 1.45 -3.77
C LEU A 100 -2.84 1.65 -4.35
N GLU A 101 -2.73 2.30 -5.51
CA GLU A 101 -1.47 2.62 -6.19
C GLU A 101 -1.38 4.14 -6.45
N LEU A 102 -0.42 4.80 -5.82
CA LEU A 102 -0.16 6.24 -5.90
C LEU A 102 1.27 6.48 -6.39
N ASP A 103 1.44 6.80 -7.68
CA ASP A 103 2.73 6.70 -8.37
C ASP A 103 3.51 8.03 -8.53
N ARG A 104 3.07 9.13 -7.91
CA ARG A 104 3.82 10.40 -7.82
C ARG A 104 3.61 11.05 -6.46
N ASN A 105 4.41 12.07 -6.13
CA ASN A 105 4.16 12.91 -4.95
C ASN A 105 2.96 13.80 -5.29
N PHE A 106 1.87 13.72 -4.52
CA PHE A 106 0.62 14.43 -4.81
C PHE A 106 0.63 15.88 -4.27
N ILE A 107 1.51 16.27 -3.33
CA ILE A 107 1.70 17.56 -2.61
C ILE A 107 3.05 17.50 -1.83
N ASN A 108 3.52 18.57 -1.15
CA ASN A 108 4.79 18.60 -0.38
C ASN A 108 4.65 18.38 1.16
N ASP A 109 3.46 18.04 1.68
CA ASP A 109 3.17 17.85 3.13
C ASP A 109 2.09 16.75 3.32
N GLU A 110 2.39 15.52 2.88
CA GLU A 110 1.38 14.58 2.38
C GLU A 110 0.96 13.43 3.30
N SER A 111 1.56 13.28 4.48
CA SER A 111 1.33 12.06 5.24
C SER A 111 -0.07 12.01 5.85
N GLU A 112 -0.59 13.14 6.37
CA GLU A 112 -1.86 13.17 7.13
C GLU A 112 -3.07 12.72 6.32
N TRP A 113 -3.18 13.15 5.06
CA TRP A 113 -4.34 12.81 4.24
C TRP A 113 -4.31 11.34 3.81
N LEU A 114 -3.12 10.83 3.50
CA LEU A 114 -2.90 9.43 3.17
C LEU A 114 -3.17 8.57 4.39
N GLU A 115 -2.67 8.97 5.56
CA GLU A 115 -2.93 8.29 6.83
C GLU A 115 -4.42 8.24 7.13
N SER A 116 -5.14 9.36 7.01
CA SER A 116 -6.59 9.42 7.20
C SER A 116 -7.37 8.52 6.24
N LEU A 117 -6.87 8.38 4.99
CA LEU A 117 -7.41 7.46 4.02
C LEU A 117 -7.16 6.01 4.44
N LEU A 118 -5.91 5.65 4.72
CA LEU A 118 -5.50 4.29 5.09
C LEU A 118 -6.25 3.77 6.33
N GLU A 119 -6.48 4.64 7.32
CA GLU A 119 -7.27 4.29 8.50
C GLU A 119 -8.72 3.87 8.17
N LYS A 120 -9.25 4.31 7.03
CA LYS A 120 -10.61 4.05 6.56
C LYS A 120 -10.71 2.91 5.54
N LEU A 121 -9.61 2.26 5.19
CA LEU A 121 -9.58 1.17 4.20
C LEU A 121 -9.37 -0.21 4.86
N PRO A 122 -10.37 -0.76 5.58
CA PRO A 122 -10.20 -2.04 6.28
C PRO A 122 -10.03 -3.25 5.33
N LEU A 123 -10.41 -3.09 4.06
CA LEU A 123 -10.32 -4.12 3.02
C LEU A 123 -9.03 -4.03 2.19
N LEU A 124 -8.10 -3.14 2.55
CA LEU A 124 -6.87 -2.95 1.80
C LEU A 124 -6.00 -4.22 1.83
N GLU A 125 -5.71 -4.76 0.64
CA GLU A 125 -4.85 -5.93 0.43
C GLU A 125 -3.49 -5.54 -0.17
N SER A 126 -3.43 -4.47 -0.96
CA SER A 126 -2.19 -3.99 -1.59
C SER A 126 -2.10 -2.48 -1.55
N LEU A 127 -0.96 -1.97 -1.06
CA LEU A 127 -0.59 -0.57 -1.01
C LEU A 127 0.70 -0.35 -1.80
N SER A 128 0.70 0.61 -2.72
CA SER A 128 1.89 1.11 -3.39
C SER A 128 1.87 2.63 -3.40
N VAL A 129 2.82 3.28 -2.74
CA VAL A 129 2.86 4.74 -2.61
C VAL A 129 4.27 5.27 -2.80
N ARG A 130 4.38 6.56 -3.13
CA ARG A 130 5.67 7.26 -3.18
C ARG A 130 5.95 8.14 -1.95
N THR A 131 5.13 8.08 -0.92
CA THR A 131 5.14 9.04 0.20
C THR A 131 5.34 8.31 1.54
N ILE A 132 6.08 8.92 2.48
CA ILE A 132 6.14 8.42 3.89
C ILE A 132 4.79 8.66 4.53
N PHE A 133 4.36 7.69 5.32
CA PHE A 133 3.24 7.85 6.23
C PHE A 133 3.56 7.20 7.56
N ASN A 134 2.82 7.55 8.60
CA ASN A 134 2.89 6.85 9.87
C ASN A 134 2.38 5.40 9.70
N PRO A 135 3.18 4.36 9.95
CA PRO A 135 2.75 2.96 9.86
C PRO A 135 1.48 2.62 10.65
N GLN A 136 1.16 3.38 11.71
CA GLN A 136 -0.05 3.21 12.54
C GLN A 136 -1.33 3.42 11.73
N ALA A 137 -1.27 4.15 10.62
CA ALA A 137 -2.41 4.31 9.72
C ALA A 137 -2.90 2.96 9.13
N LEU A 138 -2.05 1.94 9.11
CA LEU A 138 -2.39 0.59 8.64
C LEU A 138 -3.01 -0.32 9.73
N LYS A 139 -3.28 0.21 10.94
CA LYS A 139 -3.86 -0.58 12.05
C LYS A 139 -5.16 -1.31 11.70
N ASN A 140 -5.96 -0.73 10.80
CA ASN A 140 -7.25 -1.29 10.37
C ASN A 140 -7.14 -2.22 9.14
N CYS A 141 -6.01 -2.24 8.45
CA CYS A 141 -5.79 -2.98 7.21
C CYS A 141 -5.41 -4.44 7.47
N LYS A 142 -6.23 -5.20 8.21
CA LYS A 142 -5.85 -6.55 8.70
C LYS A 142 -5.55 -7.56 7.59
N GLY A 143 -6.15 -7.40 6.42
CA GLY A 143 -5.93 -8.25 5.25
C GLY A 143 -4.80 -7.81 4.32
N LEU A 144 -3.95 -6.86 4.76
CA LEU A 144 -2.89 -6.30 3.93
C LEU A 144 -1.80 -7.34 3.65
N LYS A 145 -1.55 -7.61 2.36
CA LYS A 145 -0.57 -8.57 1.87
C LYS A 145 0.67 -7.91 1.28
N SER A 146 0.51 -6.72 0.68
CA SER A 146 1.62 -6.03 0.01
C SER A 146 1.70 -4.57 0.42
N VAL A 147 2.89 -4.13 0.81
CA VAL A 147 3.23 -2.72 1.02
C VAL A 147 4.47 -2.38 0.21
N LYS A 148 4.35 -1.41 -0.69
CA LYS A 148 5.43 -0.90 -1.54
C LYS A 148 5.56 0.59 -1.35
N ILE A 149 6.73 1.04 -0.94
CA ILE A 149 7.03 2.45 -0.76
C ILE A 149 8.20 2.81 -1.67
N ILE A 150 7.91 3.58 -2.72
CA ILE A 150 8.83 3.89 -3.79
C ILE A 150 9.22 5.36 -3.67
N GLN A 151 10.33 5.66 -2.98
CA GLN A 151 10.73 7.05 -2.80
C GLN A 151 12.21 7.28 -3.08
N MET A 152 12.47 8.25 -3.96
CA MET A 152 13.78 8.50 -4.56
C MET A 152 14.60 9.52 -3.77
N SER A 153 14.03 10.22 -2.79
CA SER A 153 14.64 11.38 -2.14
C SER A 153 14.91 11.23 -0.63
N TRP A 154 14.64 10.08 0.00
CA TRP A 154 14.91 9.94 1.44
C TRP A 154 16.40 9.91 1.73
N ASP A 155 16.77 10.59 2.81
CA ASP A 155 18.02 10.29 3.50
C ASP A 155 17.89 8.98 4.29
N THR A 156 19.03 8.38 4.62
CA THR A 156 19.11 7.08 5.31
C THR A 156 18.41 7.09 6.66
N LYS A 157 18.50 8.20 7.40
CA LYS A 157 17.93 8.33 8.74
C LYS A 157 16.41 8.27 8.71
N LYS A 158 15.77 8.89 7.71
CA LYS A 158 14.32 8.79 7.52
C LYS A 158 13.87 7.36 7.22
N CYS A 159 14.62 6.64 6.37
CA CYS A 159 14.35 5.22 6.10
C CYS A 159 14.45 4.37 7.37
N GLU A 160 15.55 4.52 8.12
CA GLU A 160 15.80 3.77 9.37
C GLU A 160 14.71 4.02 10.41
N ASN A 161 14.32 5.28 10.61
CA ASN A 161 13.24 5.64 11.54
C ASN A 161 11.92 4.99 11.14
N PHE A 162 11.54 5.08 9.86
CA PHE A 162 10.32 4.47 9.34
C PHE A 162 10.31 2.95 9.54
N LEU A 163 11.43 2.28 9.23
CA LEU A 163 11.53 0.82 9.40
C LEU A 163 11.49 0.39 10.86
N SER A 164 12.14 1.16 11.74
CA SER A 164 12.08 0.90 13.18
C SER A 164 10.65 1.00 13.71
N GLU A 165 9.90 2.03 13.28
CA GLU A 165 8.50 2.19 13.67
C GLU A 165 7.60 1.12 13.04
N ALA A 166 7.81 0.80 11.76
CA ALA A 166 7.06 -0.21 11.04
C ALA A 166 7.24 -1.62 11.62
N ALA A 167 8.46 -1.97 12.05
CA ALA A 167 8.75 -3.30 12.60
C ALA A 167 7.90 -3.63 13.84
N ASP A 168 7.64 -2.63 14.70
CA ASP A 168 6.75 -2.77 15.85
C ASP A 168 5.28 -2.65 15.46
N THR A 169 4.98 -1.57 14.73
CA THR A 169 3.62 -1.14 14.46
C THR A 169 2.87 -2.09 13.55
N LEU A 170 3.55 -2.72 12.59
CA LEU A 170 2.91 -3.61 11.63
C LEU A 170 2.75 -5.04 12.15
N SER A 171 3.18 -5.34 13.38
CA SER A 171 3.19 -6.70 13.93
C SER A 171 1.82 -7.41 13.92
N HIS A 172 0.70 -6.67 13.82
CA HIS A 172 -0.65 -7.22 13.65
C HIS A 172 -0.96 -7.74 12.24
N LEU A 173 -0.20 -7.34 11.20
CA LEU A 173 -0.41 -7.74 9.81
C LEU A 173 0.18 -9.13 9.53
N LYS A 174 -0.50 -10.17 10.01
CA LYS A 174 -0.02 -11.56 9.88
C LYS A 174 -0.04 -12.10 8.45
N ASP A 175 -0.81 -11.47 7.57
CA ASP A 175 -0.95 -11.84 6.17
C ASP A 175 0.00 -11.09 5.22
N LEU A 176 0.93 -10.31 5.76
CA LEU A 176 1.89 -9.57 4.95
C LEU A 176 2.85 -10.55 4.24
N GLU A 177 2.84 -10.50 2.90
CA GLU A 177 3.60 -11.34 1.98
C GLU A 177 4.73 -10.56 1.28
N GLU A 178 4.52 -9.27 1.05
CA GLU A 178 5.47 -8.38 0.38
C GLU A 178 5.64 -7.06 1.13
N PHE A 179 6.88 -6.71 1.45
CA PHE A 179 7.25 -5.42 2.04
C PHE A 179 8.47 -4.86 1.30
N ASP A 180 8.26 -3.78 0.55
CA ASP A 180 9.26 -3.14 -0.30
C ASP A 180 9.39 -1.67 0.10
N VAL A 181 10.61 -1.26 0.45
CA VAL A 181 10.96 0.15 0.65
C VAL A 181 12.13 0.45 -0.28
N PHE A 182 11.80 0.97 -1.45
CA PHE A 182 12.77 1.25 -2.50
C PHE A 182 13.41 2.62 -2.28
N GLN A 183 14.71 2.63 -1.98
CA GLN A 183 15.56 3.82 -1.96
C GLN A 183 16.61 3.73 -3.08
N ARG A 184 16.71 4.79 -3.90
CA ARG A 184 17.63 4.83 -5.07
C ARG A 184 19.10 4.78 -4.68
N ARG A 185 19.44 5.17 -3.44
CA ARG A 185 20.78 5.06 -2.88
C ARG A 185 20.83 3.78 -2.04
N THR A 186 21.52 2.78 -2.58
CA THR A 186 21.81 1.50 -1.91
C THR A 186 22.61 1.76 -0.64
N GLN A 187 21.95 1.77 0.52
CA GLN A 187 22.63 1.72 1.80
C GLN A 187 22.05 0.59 2.64
N ILE A 188 22.96 -0.10 3.33
CA ILE A 188 22.68 -1.23 4.21
C ILE A 188 21.76 -0.71 5.31
N LEU A 189 20.50 -1.12 5.28
CA LEU A 189 19.56 -0.86 6.36
C LEU A 189 19.97 -1.63 7.62
N ASP A 190 19.59 -1.10 8.78
CA ASP A 190 19.80 -1.78 10.06
C ASP A 190 19.17 -3.18 10.03
N PHE A 191 20.08 -4.15 9.94
CA PHE A 191 19.80 -5.56 9.85
C PHE A 191 18.90 -6.06 11.01
N LEU A 192 18.94 -5.41 12.19
CA LEU A 192 18.09 -5.77 13.33
C LEU A 192 16.60 -5.52 13.05
N GLN A 193 16.27 -4.42 12.37
CA GLN A 193 14.87 -4.11 12.03
C GLN A 193 14.31 -5.11 11.02
N VAL A 194 15.16 -5.57 10.10
CA VAL A 194 14.78 -6.61 9.14
C VAL A 194 14.47 -7.93 9.83
N ILE A 195 15.28 -8.37 10.80
CA ILE A 195 14.96 -9.57 11.59
C ILE A 195 13.61 -9.41 12.28
N LYS A 196 13.37 -8.24 12.88
CA LYS A 196 12.15 -7.98 13.65
C LYS A 196 10.91 -8.06 12.76
N LEU A 197 10.95 -7.48 11.57
CA LEU A 197 9.91 -7.64 10.55
C LEU A 197 9.70 -9.12 10.19
N LEU A 198 10.78 -9.85 9.86
CA LEU A 198 10.68 -11.26 9.46
C LEU A 198 10.11 -12.15 10.57
N ASN A 199 10.44 -11.89 11.83
CA ASN A 199 9.87 -12.59 12.98
C ASN A 199 8.38 -12.29 13.18
N ASN A 200 7.93 -11.07 12.87
CA ASN A 200 6.55 -10.64 13.06
C ASN A 200 5.61 -11.12 11.94
N HIS A 201 6.17 -11.35 10.73
CA HIS A 201 5.44 -11.64 9.50
C HIS A 201 5.87 -12.98 8.87
N PRO A 202 5.30 -14.11 9.33
CA PRO A 202 5.73 -15.45 8.89
C PRO A 202 5.45 -15.75 7.41
N LYS A 203 4.54 -15.00 6.77
CA LYS A 203 4.22 -15.14 5.34
C LYS A 203 5.07 -14.25 4.44
N LEU A 204 5.96 -13.43 5.01
CA LEU A 204 6.75 -12.46 4.26
C LEU A 204 7.72 -13.20 3.33
N ALA A 205 7.38 -13.25 2.05
CA ALA A 205 8.11 -13.96 1.01
C ALA A 205 9.02 -13.01 0.20
N SER A 206 8.66 -11.74 0.13
CA SER A 206 9.41 -10.72 -0.60
C SER A 206 9.75 -9.54 0.31
N LEU A 207 11.05 -9.29 0.41
CA LEU A 207 11.62 -8.18 1.16
C LEU A 207 12.67 -7.51 0.28
N ARG A 208 12.28 -6.43 -0.39
CA ARG A 208 13.17 -5.69 -1.29
C ARG A 208 13.75 -4.52 -0.53
N PHE A 209 14.89 -4.80 0.10
CA PHE A 209 15.84 -3.81 0.55
C PHE A 209 17.08 -3.90 -0.34
N THR A 210 17.79 -2.79 -0.47
CA THR A 210 19.12 -2.84 -1.08
C THR A 210 20.05 -3.55 -0.09
N ASP A 211 20.30 -4.84 -0.34
CA ASP A 211 21.10 -5.83 0.40
C ASP A 211 20.47 -6.49 1.65
N SER A 212 19.62 -7.50 1.42
CA SER A 212 19.08 -8.42 2.46
C SER A 212 19.96 -9.66 2.74
N SER A 213 21.19 -9.72 2.21
CA SER A 213 22.05 -10.93 2.36
C SER A 213 22.46 -11.18 3.81
N ARG A 214 22.80 -10.12 4.56
CA ARG A 214 23.10 -10.18 6.00
C ARG A 214 21.84 -10.58 6.80
N ALA A 215 20.65 -10.10 6.38
CA ALA A 215 19.32 -10.44 6.92
C ALA A 215 19.12 -11.96 6.98
N ALA A 216 19.24 -12.57 5.80
CA ALA A 216 19.09 -14.00 5.62
C ALA A 216 20.16 -14.80 6.38
N HIS A 217 21.43 -14.37 6.36
CA HIS A 217 22.52 -15.08 7.01
C HIS A 217 22.31 -15.24 8.52
N ASN A 218 21.95 -14.18 9.23
CA ASN A 218 21.76 -14.25 10.67
C ASN A 218 20.46 -14.95 11.09
N ILE A 219 19.39 -14.90 10.29
CA ILE A 219 18.20 -15.74 10.55
C ILE A 219 18.57 -17.21 10.40
N TYR A 220 19.33 -17.55 9.37
CA TYR A 220 19.86 -18.89 9.18
C TYR A 220 20.75 -19.31 10.36
N VAL A 221 21.68 -18.45 10.81
CA VAL A 221 22.52 -18.71 11.98
C VAL A 221 21.68 -18.85 13.25
N ASN A 222 20.71 -17.96 13.52
CA ASN A 222 19.86 -18.05 14.71
C ASN A 222 18.96 -19.29 14.70
N ASN A 223 18.45 -19.71 13.54
CA ASN A 223 17.68 -20.95 13.42
C ASN A 223 18.57 -22.18 13.58
N THR A 224 19.81 -22.13 13.07
CA THR A 224 20.81 -23.19 13.23
C THR A 224 21.28 -23.29 14.68
N VAL A 225 21.48 -22.16 15.36
CA VAL A 225 21.84 -22.09 16.79
C VAL A 225 20.66 -22.54 17.65
N LYS A 226 19.41 -22.14 17.35
CA LYS A 226 18.23 -22.68 18.04
C LYS A 226 18.08 -24.19 17.84
N HIS A 227 18.31 -24.68 16.62
CA HIS A 227 18.27 -26.11 16.32
C HIS A 227 19.39 -26.87 17.03
N PHE A 228 20.61 -26.34 17.05
CA PHE A 228 21.75 -26.88 17.77
C PHE A 228 21.52 -26.86 19.29
N LEU A 229 21.03 -25.76 19.86
CA LEU A 229 20.67 -25.67 21.28
C LEU A 229 19.53 -26.63 21.63
N ASN A 230 18.54 -26.82 20.75
CA ASN A 230 17.50 -27.84 20.96
C ASN A 230 18.05 -29.27 20.84
N MET A 231 19.04 -29.53 19.98
CA MET A 231 19.73 -30.83 19.95
C MET A 231 20.61 -31.07 21.17
N VAL A 232 21.28 -30.02 21.67
CA VAL A 232 22.24 -30.10 22.79
C VAL A 232 21.54 -30.07 24.15
N TYR A 233 20.46 -29.31 24.29
CA TYR A 233 19.76 -29.09 25.57
C TYR A 233 18.31 -29.58 25.57
N GLY A 234 17.67 -29.79 24.42
CA GLY A 234 16.28 -30.26 24.32
C GLY A 234 16.07 -31.76 24.57
N ASN A 235 17.15 -32.54 24.65
CA ASN A 235 17.11 -33.97 25.03
C ASN A 235 17.36 -34.22 26.53
N ALA A 236 17.47 -33.18 27.35
CA ALA A 236 17.65 -33.32 28.81
C ALA A 236 16.32 -33.36 29.61
N ALA A 237 15.18 -33.62 28.95
CA ALA A 237 13.93 -33.95 29.63
C ALA A 237 13.90 -35.44 29.95
N GLY A 238 14.74 -35.88 30.89
CA GLY A 238 14.78 -37.27 31.28
C GLY A 238 15.88 -37.62 32.26
N HIS A 239 16.07 -36.85 33.34
CA HIS A 239 16.46 -37.35 34.67
C HIS A 239 16.53 -36.17 35.65
N PRO A 240 15.94 -36.27 36.85
CA PRO A 240 16.06 -35.23 37.86
C PRO A 240 17.47 -35.26 38.45
N VAL A 241 18.26 -34.21 38.20
CA VAL A 241 19.50 -33.98 38.94
C VAL A 241 19.11 -33.56 40.36
N GLN A 242 19.32 -34.46 41.32
CA GLN A 242 19.27 -34.13 42.74
C GLN A 242 20.36 -33.12 43.06
N VAL A 243 19.95 -31.99 43.64
CA VAL A 243 20.85 -30.99 44.21
C VAL A 243 21.43 -31.56 45.51
N PRO A 244 22.77 -31.66 45.68
CA PRO A 244 23.32 -32.00 46.97
C PRO A 244 23.25 -30.77 47.88
N SER A 245 22.54 -30.92 48.99
CA SER A 245 22.50 -29.98 50.10
C SER A 245 23.86 -29.92 50.78
N SER A 246 24.48 -28.74 50.81
CA SER A 246 25.40 -28.27 51.85
C SER A 246 25.57 -26.76 51.71
#